data_AF-A0A2W6C220-F1
#
_entry.id   AF-A0A2W6C220-F1
#
_cell.length_a   1.000
_cell.length_b   1.000
_cell.length_c   1.000
_cell.angle_alpha   90.00
_cell.angle_beta   90.00
_cell.angle_gamma   90.00
#
_symmetry.space_group_name_H-M   'P 1'
#
loop_
_entity.id
_entity.type
_entity.pdbx_description
1 polymer ?
#
loop_
_entity_poly.entity_id
_entity_poly.type
_entity_poly.pdbx_seq_one_letter_code
_entity_poly.pdbx_strand_id
1 'polypeptide(L)'
;QLETLGVARRGYFVEGLGGAQFALPGAVERLRAEPARQAGPVVLSAVDPAQPYGAGLPWPARPGRPDEARRPARVAGAYVTLSDGEPILYLERGGRALQTLVAAEDPRLRPALAALVERVRAGTIRRLALEQVDGEPAIGSALGRALIALGLQEGPRRLTLSA
;
A
#
# COMPACT_ATOMS: atom_id res chain seq x y z
N GLN A 1 24.93 9.56 -19.80
CA GLN A 1 26.38 9.61 -19.49
C GLN A 1 26.83 8.45 -18.62
N LEU A 2 26.14 8.07 -17.54
CA LEU A 2 26.56 6.94 -16.68
C LEU A 2 26.58 5.56 -17.37
N GLU A 3 25.64 5.28 -18.30
CA GLU A 3 25.65 4.03 -19.10
C GLU A 3 26.84 4.00 -20.06
N THR A 4 27.09 5.09 -20.78
CA THR A 4 28.24 5.23 -21.70
C THR A 4 29.58 5.09 -20.98
N LEU A 5 29.64 5.50 -19.71
CA LEU A 5 30.81 5.35 -18.84
C LEU A 5 30.91 3.97 -18.17
N GLY A 6 29.95 3.05 -18.42
CA GLY A 6 29.93 1.71 -17.83
C GLY A 6 29.55 1.63 -16.35
N VAL A 7 29.19 2.76 -15.74
CA VAL A 7 28.87 2.88 -14.30
C VAL A 7 27.49 2.31 -13.98
N ALA A 8 26.53 2.46 -14.90
CA ALA A 8 25.19 1.91 -14.78
C ALA A 8 24.90 0.93 -15.92
N ARG A 9 24.16 -0.14 -15.63
CA ARG A 9 23.72 -1.13 -16.61
C ARG A 9 22.22 -0.96 -16.90
N ARG A 10 21.87 -0.98 -18.19
CA ARG A 10 20.47 -1.04 -18.62
C ARG A 10 19.98 -2.48 -18.61
N GLY A 11 18.73 -2.69 -18.20
CA GLY A 11 18.13 -4.02 -18.16
C GLY A 11 16.65 -3.99 -17.80
N TYR A 12 16.08 -5.18 -17.55
CA TYR A 12 14.73 -5.36 -17.04
C TYR A 12 14.83 -5.88 -15.61
N PHE A 13 14.37 -5.07 -14.65
CA PHE A 13 14.43 -5.38 -13.22
C PHE A 13 13.05 -5.37 -12.57
N VAL A 14 12.13 -4.56 -13.11
CA VAL A 14 10.75 -4.42 -12.62
C VAL A 14 9.79 -4.80 -13.74
N GLU A 15 8.93 -5.78 -13.46
CA GLU A 15 7.84 -6.16 -14.35
C GLU A 15 6.84 -5.01 -14.53
N GLY A 16 6.31 -4.83 -15.74
CA GLY A 16 5.36 -3.75 -16.05
C GLY A 16 5.98 -2.39 -16.34
N LEU A 17 7.29 -2.21 -16.17
CA LEU A 17 8.02 -1.01 -16.59
C LEU A 17 8.76 -1.22 -17.92
N GLY A 18 8.80 -0.18 -18.76
CA GLY A 18 9.53 -0.20 -20.03
C GLY A 18 11.05 -0.37 -19.87
N GLY A 19 11.77 -0.63 -20.96
CA GLY A 19 13.21 -1.01 -20.96
C GLY A 19 14.22 0.09 -20.60
N ALA A 20 13.77 1.28 -20.17
CA ALA A 20 14.63 2.37 -19.70
C ALA A 20 14.90 2.26 -18.18
N GLN A 21 15.38 1.10 -17.73
CA GLN A 21 15.70 0.86 -16.32
C GLN A 21 17.21 0.72 -16.16
N PHE A 22 17.76 1.36 -15.14
CA PHE A 22 19.19 1.42 -14.90
C PHE A 22 19.52 1.10 -13.45
N ALA A 23 20.55 0.28 -13.24
CA ALA A 23 21.06 -0.04 -11.92
C ALA A 23 22.58 -0.11 -11.92
N LEU A 24 23.19 0.19 -10.77
CA LEU A 24 24.61 -0.07 -10.55
C LEU A 24 24.83 -1.59 -10.54
N PRO A 25 25.96 -2.10 -11.08
CA PRO A 25 26.24 -3.55 -11.12
C PRO A 25 26.06 -4.25 -9.77
N GLY A 26 26.59 -3.67 -8.69
CA GLY A 26 26.44 -4.23 -7.34
C GLY A 26 25.00 -4.20 -6.82
N ALA A 27 24.15 -3.28 -7.28
CA ALA A 27 22.72 -3.30 -6.94
C ALA A 27 21.99 -4.45 -7.63
N VAL A 28 22.37 -4.77 -8.87
CA VAL A 28 21.83 -5.94 -9.61
C VAL A 28 22.24 -7.25 -8.95
N GLU A 29 23.50 -7.35 -8.52
CA GLU A 29 24.01 -8.53 -7.82
C GLU A 29 23.30 -8.75 -6.49
N ARG A 30 23.11 -7.69 -5.70
CA ARG A 30 22.30 -7.77 -4.47
C ARG A 30 20.86 -8.20 -4.75
N LEU A 31 20.21 -7.66 -5.78
CA LEU A 31 18.85 -8.03 -6.14
C LEU A 31 18.73 -9.53 -6.49
N ARG A 32 19.76 -10.11 -7.12
CA ARG A 32 19.81 -11.55 -7.45
C ARG A 32 20.15 -12.43 -6.25
N ALA A 33 20.96 -11.91 -5.32
CA ALA A 33 21.42 -12.64 -4.15
C ALA A 33 20.42 -12.62 -3.00
N GLU A 34 19.53 -11.62 -2.96
CA GLU A 34 18.48 -11.54 -1.95
C GLU A 34 17.41 -12.60 -2.27
N PRO A 35 17.25 -13.65 -1.43
CA PRO A 35 16.12 -14.56 -1.59
C PRO A 35 14.84 -13.75 -1.43
N ALA A 36 13.77 -14.13 -2.15
CA ALA A 36 12.44 -13.58 -1.95
C ALA A 36 11.99 -13.87 -0.51
N ARG A 37 12.37 -13.00 0.43
CA ARG A 37 11.92 -13.05 1.80
C ARG A 37 10.47 -12.63 1.79
N GLN A 38 9.60 -13.47 2.33
CA GLN A 38 8.24 -13.08 2.71
C GLN A 38 8.38 -12.05 3.84
N ALA A 39 8.55 -10.80 3.46
CA ALA A 39 8.59 -9.70 4.41
C ALA A 39 7.14 -9.39 4.79
N GLY A 40 6.89 -9.22 6.08
CA GLY A 40 5.58 -8.77 6.55
C GLY A 40 5.18 -7.43 5.90
N PRO A 41 3.90 -7.05 5.95
CA PRO A 41 3.41 -5.89 5.22
C PRO A 41 4.14 -4.59 5.60
N VAL A 42 4.47 -3.78 4.59
CA VAL A 42 5.08 -2.46 4.77
C VAL A 42 4.08 -1.36 4.44
N VAL A 43 4.07 -0.30 5.24
CA VAL A 43 3.18 0.85 5.05
C VAL A 43 4.02 2.02 4.56
N LEU A 44 3.76 2.47 3.34
CA LEU A 44 4.45 3.58 2.70
C LEU A 44 3.50 4.75 2.48
N SER A 45 4.04 5.97 2.47
CA SER A 45 3.32 7.11 1.91
C SER A 45 3.02 6.84 0.43
N ALA A 46 1.84 7.27 -0.06
CA ALA A 46 1.48 7.09 -1.47
C ALA A 46 2.39 7.89 -2.42
N VAL A 47 3.18 8.84 -1.90
CA VAL A 47 4.19 9.60 -2.67
C VAL A 47 5.63 9.14 -2.39
N ASP A 48 5.81 8.05 -1.63
CA ASP A 48 7.13 7.50 -1.35
C ASP A 48 7.80 6.99 -2.64
N PRO A 49 9.09 7.28 -2.90
CA PRO A 49 9.79 6.77 -4.08
C PRO A 49 9.82 5.23 -4.20
N ALA A 50 9.78 4.51 -3.08
CA ALA A 50 9.72 3.05 -3.05
C ALA A 50 8.32 2.49 -3.35
N GLN A 51 7.31 3.35 -3.46
CA GLN A 51 5.96 3.01 -3.92
C GLN A 51 5.88 3.29 -5.43
N PRO A 52 5.71 2.26 -6.30
CA PRO A 52 5.72 2.44 -7.76
C PRO A 52 4.34 2.61 -8.40
N TYR A 53 3.25 2.20 -7.74
CA TYR A 53 1.91 2.18 -8.31
C TYR A 53 1.29 3.58 -8.42
N GLY A 54 0.68 3.90 -9.55
CA GLY A 54 0.19 5.24 -9.89
C GLY A 54 1.28 6.19 -10.38
N ALA A 55 2.50 5.70 -10.60
CA ALA A 55 3.59 6.42 -11.25
C ALA A 55 4.14 5.59 -12.40
N GLY A 56 4.93 4.56 -12.09
CA GLY A 56 5.48 3.65 -13.08
C GLY A 56 4.56 2.46 -13.34
N LEU A 57 3.94 1.92 -12.29
CA LEU A 57 3.05 0.76 -12.40
C LEU A 57 1.57 1.20 -12.34
N PRO A 58 0.67 0.54 -13.09
CA PRO A 58 -0.77 0.77 -12.93
C PRO A 58 -1.23 0.20 -11.59
N TRP A 59 -2.17 0.88 -10.92
CA TRP A 59 -2.87 0.29 -9.77
C TRP A 59 -3.57 -1.02 -10.17
N PRO A 60 -3.62 -2.04 -9.28
CA PRO A 60 -4.33 -3.27 -9.60
C PRO A 60 -5.82 -3.02 -9.77
N ALA A 61 -6.47 -3.89 -10.54
CA ALA A 61 -7.92 -3.99 -10.55
C ALA A 61 -8.41 -4.43 -9.17
N ARG A 62 -9.52 -3.86 -8.71
CA ARG A 62 -10.12 -4.22 -7.41
C ARG A 62 -11.17 -5.30 -7.63
N PRO A 63 -10.96 -6.54 -7.13
CA PRO A 63 -11.89 -7.64 -7.37
C PRO A 63 -13.32 -7.32 -6.87
N GLY A 64 -14.33 -7.64 -7.68
CA GLY A 64 -15.74 -7.44 -7.30
C GLY A 64 -16.17 -5.98 -7.14
N ARG A 65 -15.45 -5.03 -7.75
CA ARG A 65 -15.79 -3.60 -7.73
C ARG A 65 -15.78 -2.99 -9.14
N PRO A 66 -16.73 -2.08 -9.45
CA PRO A 66 -16.76 -1.39 -10.74
C PRO A 66 -15.50 -0.56 -10.97
N ASP A 67 -15.08 -0.45 -12.23
CA ASP A 67 -13.94 0.37 -12.67
C ASP A 67 -14.15 1.88 -12.45
N GLU A 68 -15.40 2.31 -12.31
CA GLU A 68 -15.82 3.70 -12.08
C GLU A 68 -15.56 4.18 -10.64
N ALA A 69 -15.30 3.25 -9.72
CA ALA A 69 -14.98 3.62 -8.36
C ALA A 69 -13.63 4.35 -8.27
N ARG A 70 -13.54 5.31 -7.34
CA ARG A 70 -12.38 6.20 -7.16
C ARG A 70 -11.08 5.40 -7.03
N ARG A 71 -10.27 5.38 -8.11
CA ARG A 71 -8.96 4.73 -8.10
C ARG A 71 -8.01 5.39 -7.10
N PRO A 72 -7.10 4.63 -6.48
CA PRO A 72 -6.04 5.19 -5.64
C PRO A 72 -5.22 6.26 -6.39
N ALA A 73 -4.68 7.22 -5.63
CA ALA A 73 -3.87 8.30 -6.19
C ALA A 73 -2.59 8.50 -5.38
N ARG A 74 -1.49 8.87 -6.05
CA ARG A 74 -0.23 9.24 -5.39
C ARG A 74 -0.32 10.67 -4.86
N VAL A 75 -0.90 10.83 -3.68
CA VAL A 75 -1.09 12.14 -3.03
C VAL A 75 -0.52 12.14 -1.61
N ALA A 76 0.07 13.26 -1.21
CA ALA A 76 0.61 13.43 0.13
C ALA A 76 -0.47 13.21 1.20
N GLY A 77 -0.11 12.46 2.25
CA GLY A 77 -1.01 12.10 3.33
C GLY A 77 -1.92 10.90 3.07
N ALA A 78 -1.87 10.29 1.88
CA ALA A 78 -2.39 8.96 1.62
C ALA A 78 -1.30 7.91 1.86
N TYR A 79 -1.69 6.67 2.16
CA TYR A 79 -0.77 5.57 2.46
C TYR A 79 -1.16 4.30 1.73
N VAL A 80 -0.17 3.47 1.41
CA VAL A 80 -0.35 2.16 0.78
C VAL A 80 0.28 1.12 1.68
N THR A 81 -0.43 0.01 1.91
CA THR A 81 0.16 -1.17 2.54
C THR A 81 0.52 -2.18 1.46
N LEU A 82 1.79 -2.56 1.38
CA LEU A 82 2.31 -3.54 0.42
C LEU A 82 2.65 -4.84 1.15
N SER A 83 2.37 -5.99 0.54
CA SER A 83 2.86 -7.31 0.97
C SER A 83 3.57 -7.94 -0.22
N ASP A 84 4.84 -8.30 -0.06
CA ASP A 84 5.67 -8.85 -1.14
C ASP A 84 5.66 -8.01 -2.42
N GLY A 85 5.60 -6.68 -2.26
CA GLY A 85 5.54 -5.72 -3.37
C GLY A 85 4.13 -5.48 -3.92
N GLU A 86 3.14 -6.31 -3.59
CA GLU A 86 1.75 -6.14 -4.04
C GLU A 86 0.96 -5.23 -3.10
N PRO A 87 0.16 -4.28 -3.62
CA PRO A 87 -0.63 -3.39 -2.80
C PRO A 87 -1.90 -4.08 -2.30
N ILE A 88 -2.08 -4.07 -0.98
CA ILE A 88 -3.17 -4.74 -0.27
C ILE A 88 -4.23 -3.72 0.17
N LEU A 89 -3.78 -2.58 0.72
CA LEU A 89 -4.65 -1.52 1.23
C LEU A 89 -4.20 -0.16 0.70
N TYR A 90 -5.17 0.71 0.45
CA TYR A 90 -4.95 2.13 0.22
C TYR A 90 -5.77 2.96 1.21
N LEU A 91 -5.08 3.76 2.01
CA LEU A 91 -5.68 4.73 2.92
C LEU A 91 -5.70 6.10 2.25
N GLU A 92 -6.88 6.68 2.11
CA GLU A 92 -7.04 8.00 1.51
C GLU A 92 -6.44 9.11 2.38
N ARG A 93 -6.10 10.21 1.70
CA ARG A 93 -5.60 11.41 2.37
C ARG A 93 -6.55 11.85 3.48
N GLY A 94 -6.00 12.02 4.67
CA GLY A 94 -6.77 12.42 5.86
C GLY A 94 -7.38 11.26 6.65
N GLY A 95 -7.14 10.02 6.22
CA GLY A 95 -7.44 8.83 7.01
C GLY A 95 -8.94 8.54 7.20
N ARG A 96 -9.77 8.97 6.24
CA ARG A 96 -11.25 8.85 6.31
C ARG A 96 -11.83 7.70 5.52
N ALA A 97 -11.14 7.21 4.50
CA ALA A 97 -11.59 6.09 3.69
C ALA A 97 -10.45 5.10 3.48
N LEU A 98 -10.78 3.81 3.55
CA LEU A 98 -9.88 2.71 3.29
C LEU A 98 -10.39 1.91 2.09
N GLN A 99 -9.49 1.54 1.19
CA GLN A 99 -9.79 0.67 0.07
C GLN A 99 -8.97 -0.61 0.16
N THR A 100 -9.61 -1.75 -0.06
CA THR A 100 -8.96 -3.03 -0.33
C THR A 100 -8.62 -3.11 -1.81
N LEU A 101 -7.42 -3.63 -2.10
CA LEU A 101 -6.90 -3.77 -3.46
C LEU A 101 -6.76 -5.24 -3.88
N VAL A 102 -7.24 -6.15 -3.02
CA VAL A 102 -7.27 -7.60 -3.18
C VAL A 102 -8.67 -8.13 -2.86
N ALA A 103 -8.91 -9.41 -3.10
CA ALA A 103 -10.19 -10.05 -2.77
C ALA A 103 -10.45 -10.04 -1.25
N ALA A 104 -11.73 -10.06 -0.84
CA ALA A 104 -12.13 -9.95 0.56
C ALA A 104 -11.63 -11.11 1.43
N GLU A 105 -11.37 -12.27 0.83
CA GLU A 105 -10.89 -13.50 1.47
C GLU A 105 -9.36 -13.62 1.46
N ASP A 106 -8.65 -12.63 0.91
CA ASP A 106 -7.19 -12.67 0.81
C ASP A 106 -6.56 -12.71 2.23
N PRO A 107 -5.74 -13.73 2.55
CA PRO A 107 -5.17 -13.90 3.89
C PRO A 107 -4.25 -12.74 4.30
N ARG A 108 -3.76 -11.93 3.35
CA ARG A 108 -2.88 -10.79 3.59
C ARG A 108 -3.60 -9.56 4.13
N LEU A 109 -4.93 -9.51 4.05
CA LEU A 109 -5.72 -8.36 4.54
C LEU A 109 -5.52 -8.10 6.03
N ARG A 110 -5.61 -9.14 6.87
CA ARG A 110 -5.48 -8.97 8.32
C ARG A 110 -4.07 -8.49 8.74
N PRO A 111 -2.97 -9.11 8.26
CA PRO A 111 -1.63 -8.57 8.47
C PRO A 111 -1.47 -7.12 7.98
N ALA A 112 -2.04 -6.78 6.83
CA ALA A 112 -1.95 -5.43 6.27
C ALA A 112 -2.68 -4.39 7.15
N LEU A 113 -3.89 -4.72 7.65
CA LEU A 113 -4.62 -3.88 8.59
C LEU A 113 -3.84 -3.68 9.89
N ALA A 114 -3.22 -4.75 10.41
CA ALA A 114 -2.40 -4.67 11.61
C ALA A 114 -1.18 -3.75 11.40
N ALA A 115 -0.47 -3.88 10.28
CA ALA A 115 0.67 -3.01 9.95
C ALA A 115 0.25 -1.53 9.84
N LEU A 116 -0.93 -1.26 9.28
CA LEU A 116 -1.50 0.09 9.22
C LEU A 116 -1.80 0.65 10.62
N VAL A 117 -2.40 -0.16 11.49
CA VAL A 117 -2.68 0.22 12.89
C VAL A 117 -1.40 0.51 13.66
N GLU A 118 -0.37 -0.33 13.52
CA GLU A 118 0.93 -0.10 14.17
C GLU A 118 1.57 1.21 13.69
N ARG A 119 1.39 1.59 12.42
CA ARG A 119 1.89 2.86 11.89
C ARG A 119 1.21 4.07 12.53
N VAL A 120 -0.04 3.92 12.98
CA VAL A 120 -0.77 4.96 13.72
C VAL A 120 -0.27 5.02 15.16
N ARG A 121 -0.17 3.87 15.83
CA ARG A 121 0.34 3.78 17.21
C ARG A 121 1.77 4.31 17.34
N ALA A 122 2.60 4.09 16.32
CA ALA A 122 3.96 4.62 16.24
C ALA A 122 4.03 6.13 15.93
N GLY A 123 2.90 6.82 15.77
CA GLY A 123 2.85 8.27 15.52
C GLY A 123 3.17 8.69 14.08
N THR A 124 3.50 7.75 13.18
CA THR A 124 3.79 8.09 11.77
C THR A 124 2.52 8.55 11.05
N ILE A 125 1.39 7.85 11.27
CA ILE A 125 0.07 8.32 10.88
C ILE A 125 -0.59 8.92 12.11
N ARG A 126 -0.82 10.24 12.11
CA ARG A 126 -1.34 10.92 13.32
C ARG A 126 -2.70 10.41 13.79
N ARG A 127 -3.58 10.03 12.86
CA ARG A 127 -4.93 9.59 13.16
C ARG A 127 -5.57 8.81 12.02
N LEU A 128 -6.35 7.79 12.37
CA LEU A 128 -7.41 7.20 11.55
C LEU A 128 -8.77 7.66 12.07
N ALA A 129 -9.64 8.05 11.15
CA ALA A 129 -11.01 8.45 11.41
C ALA A 129 -11.88 7.92 10.26
N LEU A 130 -11.91 6.59 10.13
CA LEU A 130 -12.49 5.88 9.00
C LEU A 130 -14.01 5.98 9.01
N GLU A 131 -14.54 6.69 8.03
CA GLU A 131 -15.97 6.82 7.72
C GLU A 131 -16.39 5.74 6.72
N GLN A 132 -15.51 5.40 5.76
CA GLN A 132 -15.80 4.45 4.70
C GLN A 132 -14.73 3.36 4.55
N VAL A 133 -15.17 2.16 4.15
CA VAL A 133 -14.33 1.07 3.67
C VAL A 133 -14.92 0.54 2.37
N ASP A 134 -14.13 0.54 1.30
CA ASP A 134 -14.56 0.10 -0.04
C ASP A 134 -15.80 0.80 -0.59
N GLY A 135 -16.00 2.07 -0.20
CA GLY A 135 -17.14 2.90 -0.58
C GLY A 135 -18.38 2.74 0.31
N GLU A 136 -18.35 1.79 1.25
CA GLU A 136 -19.45 1.54 2.18
C GLU A 136 -19.13 2.10 3.58
N PRO A 137 -20.13 2.36 4.44
CA PRO A 137 -19.91 2.75 5.83
C PRO A 137 -18.95 1.79 6.55
N ALA A 138 -17.93 2.35 7.22
CA ALA A 138 -16.94 1.54 7.93
C ALA A 138 -17.58 0.75 9.09
N ILE A 139 -18.52 1.36 9.80
CA ILE A 139 -19.28 0.75 10.89
C ILE A 139 -20.21 -0.32 10.34
N GLY A 140 -20.24 -1.49 10.99
CA GLY A 140 -21.06 -2.63 10.56
C GLY A 140 -20.47 -3.47 9.42
N SER A 141 -19.47 -2.95 8.70
CA SER A 141 -18.77 -3.69 7.64
C SER A 141 -17.90 -4.83 8.21
N ALA A 142 -17.61 -5.85 7.39
CA ALA A 142 -16.73 -6.96 7.78
C ALA A 142 -15.31 -6.48 8.13
N LEU A 143 -14.74 -5.59 7.32
CA LEU A 143 -13.45 -4.96 7.62
C LEU A 143 -13.52 -4.06 8.86
N GLY A 144 -14.64 -3.39 9.08
CA GLY A 144 -14.87 -2.59 10.29
C GLY A 144 -14.76 -3.41 11.56
N ARG A 145 -15.37 -4.61 11.59
CA ARG A 145 -15.21 -5.56 12.72
C ARG A 145 -13.76 -5.98 12.93
N ALA A 146 -13.03 -6.25 11.85
CA ALA A 146 -11.61 -6.59 11.93
C ALA A 146 -10.76 -5.42 12.48
N LEU A 147 -11.05 -4.19 12.06
CA LEU A 147 -10.40 -2.97 12.55
C LEU A 147 -10.68 -2.71 14.03
N ILE A 148 -11.91 -2.94 14.49
CA ILE A 148 -12.27 -2.87 15.91
C ILE A 148 -11.48 -3.89 16.72
N ALA A 149 -11.36 -5.12 16.23
CA ALA A 149 -10.54 -6.16 16.87
C ALA A 149 -9.04 -5.80 16.93
N LEU A 150 -8.57 -4.89 16.08
CA LEU A 150 -7.20 -4.34 16.10
C LEU A 150 -7.06 -3.09 16.98
N GLY A 151 -8.14 -2.65 17.62
CA GLY A 151 -8.16 -1.58 18.62
C GLY A 151 -8.72 -0.23 18.14
N LEU A 152 -9.28 -0.15 16.92
CA LEU A 152 -10.04 1.04 16.54
C LEU A 152 -11.29 1.14 17.42
N GLN A 153 -11.59 2.35 17.89
CA GLN A 153 -12.77 2.63 18.69
C GLN A 153 -13.93 3.02 17.78
N GLU A 154 -15.08 2.39 17.99
CA GLU A 154 -16.32 2.74 17.29
C GLU A 154 -16.90 4.02 17.87
N GLY A 155 -17.11 5.02 17.00
CA GLY A 155 -17.87 6.22 17.31
C GLY A 155 -19.19 6.27 16.52
N PRO A 156 -19.97 7.36 16.60
CA PRO A 156 -21.30 7.41 15.98
C PRO A 156 -21.34 7.29 14.45
N ARG A 157 -20.26 7.65 13.76
CA ARG A 157 -20.18 7.67 12.28
C ARG A 157 -18.84 7.18 11.71
N ARG A 158 -17.91 6.78 12.57
CA ARG A 158 -16.54 6.44 12.16
C ARG A 158 -15.85 5.52 13.15
N LEU A 159 -14.89 4.75 12.65
CA LEU A 159 -13.91 4.04 13.46
C LEU A 159 -12.68 4.93 13.66
N THR A 160 -12.16 5.00 14.87
CA THR A 160 -11.08 5.94 15.21
C THR A 160 -9.91 5.28 15.91
N LEU A 161 -8.71 5.75 15.57
CA LEU A 161 -7.47 5.46 16.29
C LEU A 161 -6.55 6.67 16.16
N SER A 162 -5.84 7.00 17.21
CA SER A 162 -4.82 8.04 17.23
C SER A 162 -3.57 7.50 17.92
N ALA A 163 -2.43 8.11 17.59
CA ALA A 163 -1.15 7.83 18.24
C ALA A 163 -1.20 8.13 19.74
#